data_AF-A0A7M4A7G3-F1
#
_entry.id   AF-A0A7M4A7G3-F1
#
_cell.length_a   1.000
_cell.length_b   1.000
_cell.length_c   1.000
_cell.angle_alpha   90.00
_cell.angle_beta   90.00
_cell.angle_gamma   90.00
#
_symmetry.space_group_name_H-M   'P 1'
#
loop_
_entity.id
_entity.type
_entity.pdbx_description
1 polymer ?
#
loop_
_entity_poly.entity_id
_entity_poly.type
_entity_poly.pdbx_seq_one_letter_code
_entity_poly.pdbx_strand_id
1 'polypeptide(L)' 'YEKYGSELAIDGYPKIILLMDWDRTGDLLQKSFRTRLESMDTRVDERLRLVLSKQLKFECRTVESISSYSEIFKQIITEL' A
#
# COMPACT_ATOMS: atom_id res chain seq x y z
N TYR A 1 12.60 22.34 3.82
CA TYR A 1 13.61 21.36 3.36
C TYR A 1 13.12 19.97 3.76
N GLU A 2 13.48 18.94 3.00
CA GLU A 2 12.79 17.62 2.85
C GLU A 2 12.06 17.04 4.07
N LYS A 3 10.81 16.59 3.88
CA LYS A 3 9.95 16.05 4.95
C LYS A 3 9.56 14.56 4.76
N TYR A 4 9.78 13.99 3.57
CA TYR A 4 9.15 12.72 3.19
C TYR A 4 10.08 11.68 2.54
N GLY A 5 11.29 12.04 2.06
CA GLY A 5 12.10 11.15 1.22
C GLY A 5 13.13 10.29 1.96
N SER A 6 13.86 10.89 2.89
CA SER A 6 15.12 10.35 3.42
C SER A 6 14.99 9.68 4.80
N GLU A 7 13.94 9.99 5.55
CA GLU A 7 13.71 9.42 6.87
C GLU A 7 12.75 8.23 6.84
N LEU A 8 13.10 7.18 7.58
CA LEU A 8 12.22 6.04 7.83
C LEU A 8 11.10 6.42 8.82
N ALA A 9 10.01 5.66 8.83
CA ALA A 9 9.00 5.71 9.87
C ALA A 9 9.57 5.18 11.20
N ILE A 10 8.79 5.34 12.28
CA ILE A 10 9.20 4.94 13.65
C ILE A 10 9.55 3.44 13.73
N ASP A 11 8.94 2.63 12.87
CA ASP A 11 9.14 1.20 12.73
C ASP A 11 10.32 0.80 11.81
N GLY A 12 11.05 1.78 11.26
CA GLY A 12 12.17 1.56 10.35
C GLY A 12 11.77 1.24 8.91
N TYR A 13 10.48 1.38 8.54
CA TYR A 13 10.01 1.17 7.17
C TYR A 13 9.87 2.48 6.38
N PRO A 14 9.77 2.42 5.04
CA PRO A 14 9.50 3.61 4.24
C PRO A 14 8.22 4.32 4.69
N LYS A 15 8.25 5.66 4.78
CA LYS A 15 7.10 6.46 5.24
C LYS A 15 5.91 6.45 4.27
N ILE A 16 6.13 6.14 2.99
CA ILE A 16 5.10 6.13 1.96
C ILE A 16 4.65 4.69 1.72
N ILE A 17 3.40 4.39 2.02
CA ILE A 17 2.74 3.15 1.61
C ILE A 17 2.01 3.41 0.29
N LEU A 18 2.31 2.63 -0.76
CA LEU A 18 1.66 2.76 -2.06
C LEU A 18 0.66 1.61 -2.27
N LEU A 19 -0.61 1.96 -2.46
CA LEU A 19 -1.71 1.03 -2.59
C LEU A 19 -2.61 1.42 -3.78
N MET A 20 -2.30 0.88 -4.95
CA MET A 20 -3.15 0.97 -6.15
C MET A 20 -4.00 -0.28 -6.31
N ASP A 21 -5.11 -0.15 -7.05
CA ASP A 21 -6.01 -1.23 -7.42
C ASP A 21 -5.31 -2.49 -7.93
N TRP A 22 -5.97 -3.63 -7.78
CA TRP A 22 -5.50 -4.94 -8.24
C TRP A 22 -5.97 -5.27 -9.66
N ASP A 23 -6.08 -4.25 -10.49
CA ASP A 23 -6.31 -4.38 -11.92
C ASP A 23 -5.04 -4.05 -12.73
N ARG A 24 -5.14 -4.18 -14.06
CA ARG A 24 -4.03 -3.92 -14.96
C ARG A 24 -3.55 -2.46 -14.87
N THR A 25 -4.45 -1.50 -14.69
CA THR A 25 -4.12 -0.07 -14.63
C THR A 25 -3.41 0.25 -13.31
N GLY A 26 -3.93 -0.26 -12.20
CA GLY A 26 -3.34 -0.15 -10.88
C GLY A 26 -1.94 -0.76 -10.83
N ASP A 27 -1.71 -1.93 -11.45
CA ASP A 27 -0.37 -2.52 -11.57
C ASP A 27 0.62 -1.62 -12.33
N LEU A 28 0.17 -0.96 -13.40
CA LEU A 28 1.00 -0.03 -14.17
C LEU A 28 1.31 1.25 -13.39
N LEU A 29 0.29 1.82 -12.73
CA LEU A 29 0.44 3.02 -11.92
C LEU A 29 1.34 2.77 -10.70
N GLN A 30 1.16 1.63 -10.02
CA GLN A 30 1.99 1.21 -8.90
C GLN A 30 3.48 1.22 -9.27
N LYS A 31 3.82 0.57 -10.41
CA LYS A 31 5.20 0.54 -10.92
C LYS A 31 5.71 1.93 -11.29
N SER A 32 4.90 2.72 -12.01
CA SER A 32 5.27 4.07 -12.43
C SER A 32 5.56 4.99 -11.24
N PHE A 33 4.70 4.98 -10.22
CA PHE A 33 4.88 5.79 -9.02
C PHE A 33 6.09 5.34 -8.21
N ARG A 34 6.29 4.03 -8.01
CA ARG A 34 7.47 3.50 -7.35
C ARG A 34 8.75 3.98 -8.02
N THR A 35 8.89 3.77 -9.33
CA THR A 35 10.09 4.19 -10.07
C THR A 35 10.36 5.69 -9.93
N ARG A 36 9.33 6.52 -10.01
CA ARG A 36 9.47 7.98 -9.87
C ARG A 36 9.86 8.40 -8.46
N LEU A 37 9.24 7.83 -7.43
CA LEU A 37 9.57 8.14 -6.04
C LEU A 37 10.98 7.68 -5.69
N GLU A 38 11.37 6.47 -6.10
CA GLU A 38 12.73 5.96 -5.87
C GLU A 38 13.79 6.76 -6.62
N SER A 39 13.47 7.33 -7.80
CA SER A 39 14.37 8.24 -8.51
C SER A 39 14.59 9.58 -7.79
N MET A 40 13.76 9.90 -6.80
CA MET A 40 13.86 11.06 -5.93
C MET A 40 14.36 10.67 -4.53
N ASP A 41 15.15 9.60 -4.43
CA ASP A 41 15.69 9.04 -3.18
C ASP A 41 14.61 8.72 -2.12
N THR A 42 13.36 8.55 -2.54
CA THR A 42 12.22 8.27 -1.67
C THR A 42 11.86 6.80 -1.75
N ARG A 43 12.03 6.07 -0.65
CA ARG A 43 11.62 4.66 -0.57
C ARG A 43 10.10 4.54 -0.42
N VAL A 44 9.54 3.45 -0.95
CA VAL A 44 8.11 3.15 -0.89
C VAL A 44 7.89 1.76 -0.30
N ASP A 45 6.92 1.63 0.60
CA ASP A 45 6.44 0.35 1.12
C ASP A 45 5.23 -0.14 0.32
N GLU A 46 5.30 -1.39 -0.12
CA GLU A 46 4.24 -2.05 -0.88
C GLU A 46 3.89 -3.42 -0.32
N ARG A 47 4.44 -3.77 0.85
CA ARG A 47 4.19 -5.06 1.49
C ARG A 47 2.73 -5.20 1.84
N LEU A 48 2.09 -4.12 2.28
CA LEU A 48 0.64 -4.08 2.52
C LEU A 48 -0.13 -4.49 1.26
N ARG A 49 0.19 -3.89 0.10
CA ARG A 49 -0.46 -4.24 -1.17
C ARG A 49 -0.25 -5.70 -1.54
N LEU A 50 0.96 -6.23 -1.32
CA LEU A 50 1.28 -7.64 -1.60
C LEU A 50 0.47 -8.59 -0.69
N VAL A 51 0.40 -8.31 0.61
CA VAL A 51 -0.38 -9.12 1.56
C VAL A 51 -1.87 -9.07 1.21
N LEU A 52 -2.42 -7.87 1.01
CA LEU A 52 -3.82 -7.70 0.64
C LEU A 52 -4.13 -8.33 -0.72
N SER A 53 -3.23 -8.27 -1.71
CA SER A 53 -3.45 -8.92 -3.00
C SER A 53 -3.59 -10.45 -2.91
N LYS A 54 -2.97 -11.09 -1.92
CA LYS A 54 -3.08 -12.54 -1.73
C LYS A 54 -4.43 -12.94 -1.12
N GLN A 55 -4.96 -12.09 -0.26
CA GLN A 55 -6.18 -12.37 0.51
C GLN A 55 -7.45 -11.83 -0.17
N LEU A 56 -7.35 -10.67 -0.80
CA LEU A 56 -8.49 -9.90 -1.27
C LEU A 56 -8.63 -9.83 -2.79
N LYS A 57 -7.61 -10.15 -3.60
CA LYS A 57 -7.71 -9.96 -5.07
C LYS A 57 -8.87 -10.72 -5.73
N PHE A 58 -9.29 -11.84 -5.16
CA PHE A 58 -10.44 -12.61 -5.66
C PHE A 58 -11.80 -12.01 -5.22
N GLU A 59 -11.82 -11.29 -4.10
CA GLU A 59 -13.02 -10.74 -3.47
C GLU A 59 -13.22 -9.23 -3.76
N CYS A 60 -12.11 -8.51 -3.96
CA CYS A 60 -12.00 -7.07 -4.09
C CYS A 60 -10.97 -6.73 -5.16
N ARG A 61 -11.43 -6.16 -6.28
CA ARG A 61 -10.56 -5.75 -7.38
C ARG A 61 -9.96 -4.37 -7.17
N THR A 62 -10.64 -3.52 -6.41
CA THR A 62 -10.29 -2.11 -6.21
C THR A 62 -10.06 -1.79 -4.73
N VAL A 63 -9.29 -0.75 -4.45
CA VAL A 63 -8.95 -0.35 -3.08
C VAL A 63 -10.19 0.17 -2.35
N GLU A 64 -11.10 0.87 -3.03
CA GLU A 64 -12.34 1.35 -2.38
C GLU A 64 -13.26 0.21 -1.94
N SER A 65 -13.23 -0.94 -2.62
CA SER A 65 -14.05 -2.11 -2.26
C SER A 65 -13.63 -2.74 -0.92
N ILE A 66 -12.41 -2.48 -0.44
CA ILE A 66 -11.92 -2.90 0.88
C ILE A 66 -12.81 -2.33 2.00
N SER A 67 -13.42 -1.16 1.81
CA SER A 67 -14.27 -0.51 2.82
C SER A 67 -15.46 -1.39 3.25
N SER A 68 -15.96 -2.25 2.36
CA SER A 68 -17.01 -3.23 2.65
C SER A 68 -16.60 -4.27 3.70
N TYR A 69 -15.29 -4.48 3.88
CA TYR A 69 -14.72 -5.41 4.85
C TYR A 69 -14.21 -4.70 6.12
N SER A 70 -14.43 -3.39 6.25
CA SER A 70 -13.92 -2.60 7.36
C SER A 70 -14.35 -3.12 8.74
N GLU A 71 -15.59 -3.56 8.89
CA GLU A 71 -16.09 -4.13 10.15
C GLU A 71 -15.38 -5.46 10.49
N ILE A 72 -15.10 -6.29 9.49
CA ILE A 72 -14.35 -7.54 9.68
C ILE A 72 -12.90 -7.22 10.10
N PHE A 73 -12.25 -6.27 9.43
CA PHE A 73 -10.88 -5.87 9.79
C PHE A 73 -10.79 -5.28 11.20
N LYS A 74 -11.78 -4.49 11.63
CA LYS A 74 -11.83 -3.97 13.00
C LYS A 74 -11.86 -5.08 14.04
N GLN A 75 -12.63 -6.13 13.80
CA GLN A 75 -12.69 -7.29 14.70
C GLN A 75 -11.33 -7.98 14.79
N ILE A 76 -10.71 -8.28 13.64
CA ILE A 76 -9.38 -8.92 13.58
C ILE A 76 -8.30 -8.08 14.26
N ILE A 77 -8.27 -6.77 14.02
CA ILE A 77 -7.28 -5.87 14.62
C ILE A 77 -7.43 -5.78 16.14
N THR A 78 -8.65 -5.88 16.66
CA THR A 78 -8.90 -5.84 18.11
C THR A 78 -8.44 -7.11 18.82
N GLU A 79 -8.32 -8.22 18.08
CA GLU A 79 -7.87 -9.52 18.60
C GLU A 79 -6.33 -9.71 18.54
N LEU A 80 -5.60 -8.77 17.92
CA LEU A 80 -4.13 -8.76 17.82
C LEU A 80 -3.48 -7.94 18.93
#